data_AF-A0A841D479-F1
#
_entry.id   AF-A0A841D479-F1
#
_cell.length_a   1.000
_cell.length_b   1.000
_cell.length_c   1.000
_cell.angle_alpha   90.00
_cell.angle_beta   90.00
_cell.angle_gamma   90.00
#
_symmetry.space_group_name_H-M   'P 1'
#
loop_
_entity.id
_entity.type
_entity.pdbx_description
1 polymer ?
#
loop_
_entity_poly.entity_id
_entity_poly.type
_entity_poly.pdbx_seq_one_letter_code
_entity_poly.pdbx_strand_id
1 'polypeptide(L)'
;MRRHATPDSLPGTPAADLSREGYLPRPCVLHPERVTEYPYPEELPEQLHAALDAWDEETDRPYQELLSIAPGCKIGGWESWHLTDMYPLPCTVCGTETEPLLKLDSSEWGGGSEPRWRPLEEHHLAWGTPECEETREPTTMTLGRYGALTVFLCPRSVEHGYRLTVQ
;
A
#
# COMPACT_ATOMS: atom_id res chain seq x y z
N MET A 1 10.15 22.03 9.35
CA MET A 1 9.19 21.33 10.23
C MET A 1 7.86 22.04 10.15
N ARG A 2 6.89 21.44 9.45
CA ARG A 2 5.51 21.96 9.37
C ARG A 2 4.69 21.19 10.41
N ARG A 3 4.04 21.89 11.32
CA ARG A 3 3.32 21.30 12.46
C ARG A 3 2.08 20.55 11.96
N HIS A 4 1.95 19.29 12.32
CA HIS A 4 0.70 18.54 12.17
C HIS A 4 -0.27 18.95 13.27
N ALA A 5 -1.45 19.44 12.91
CA ALA A 5 -2.53 19.67 13.87
C ALA A 5 -3.26 18.34 14.08
N THR A 6 -3.24 17.82 15.30
CA THR A 6 -4.03 16.63 15.67
C THR A 6 -5.53 16.98 15.55
N PRO A 7 -6.32 16.21 14.79
CA PRO A 7 -7.77 16.42 14.72
C PRO A 7 -8.43 16.23 16.09
N ASP A 8 -9.53 16.94 16.34
CA ASP A 8 -10.33 16.75 17.56
C ASP A 8 -10.81 15.29 17.64
N SER A 9 -10.31 14.57 18.64
CA SER A 9 -10.73 13.19 18.92
C SER A 9 -12.11 13.16 19.58
N LEU A 10 -12.91 12.14 19.26
CA LEU A 10 -14.19 11.90 19.93
C LEU A 10 -13.97 11.58 21.42
N PRO A 11 -14.91 11.97 22.31
CA PRO A 11 -14.77 11.69 23.73
C PRO A 11 -14.75 10.18 24.00
N GLY A 12 -13.69 9.70 24.66
CA GLY A 12 -13.49 8.29 25.01
C GLY A 12 -12.52 7.52 24.11
N THR A 13 -12.02 8.12 23.03
CA THR A 13 -10.86 7.55 22.31
C THR A 13 -9.66 7.59 23.26
N PRO A 14 -8.96 6.46 23.51
CA PRO A 14 -7.70 6.52 24.25
C PRO A 14 -6.83 7.56 23.56
N ALA A 15 -6.30 8.52 24.31
CA ALA A 15 -5.28 9.41 23.79
C ALA A 15 -4.10 8.52 23.45
N ALA A 16 -4.04 8.07 22.19
CA ALA A 16 -2.81 7.55 21.66
C ALA A 16 -1.82 8.69 21.88
N ASP A 17 -0.77 8.44 22.66
CA ASP A 17 0.43 9.24 22.56
C ASP A 17 0.91 9.00 21.12
N LEU A 18 0.41 9.83 20.19
CA LEU A 18 0.74 9.85 18.77
C LEU A 18 2.18 10.32 18.67
N SER A 19 3.09 9.52 19.23
CA SER A 19 4.39 9.95 19.73
C SER A 19 5.42 10.17 18.63
N ARG A 20 5.02 10.02 17.36
CA ARG A 20 5.85 10.34 16.20
C ARG A 20 5.00 10.99 15.12
N GLU A 21 5.27 12.28 14.87
CA GLU A 21 4.62 13.07 13.82
C GLU A 21 4.63 12.37 12.45
N GLY A 22 5.67 11.60 12.15
CA GLY A 22 5.80 10.87 10.88
C GLY A 22 4.77 9.76 10.64
N TYR A 23 4.05 9.27 11.65
CA TYR A 23 2.99 8.28 11.43
C TYR A 23 1.63 8.90 11.11
N LEU A 24 1.51 10.23 11.16
CA LEU A 24 0.28 10.92 10.85
C LEU A 24 0.36 11.51 9.45
N PRO A 25 -0.64 11.25 8.59
CA PRO A 25 -0.71 11.97 7.35
C PRO A 25 -0.93 13.45 7.64
N ARG A 26 -0.38 14.34 6.80
CA ARG A 26 -0.84 15.73 6.81
C ARG A 26 -2.33 15.79 6.44
N PRO A 27 -3.11 16.71 7.03
CA PRO A 27 -4.48 16.96 6.57
C PRO A 27 -4.51 17.21 5.07
N CYS A 28 -5.27 16.40 4.35
CA CYS A 28 -5.36 16.42 2.89
C CYS A 28 -6.77 16.04 2.41
N VAL A 29 -7.04 16.32 1.14
CA VAL A 29 -8.23 15.84 0.44
C VAL A 29 -7.84 14.56 -0.29
N LEU A 30 -8.69 13.53 -0.18
CA LEU A 30 -8.47 12.27 -0.88
C LEU A 30 -9.03 12.36 -2.30
N HIS A 31 -8.21 11.99 -3.28
CA HIS A 31 -8.57 11.85 -4.69
C HIS A 31 -8.40 10.38 -5.09
N PRO A 32 -9.34 9.49 -4.72
CA PRO A 32 -9.18 8.06 -4.95
C PRO A 32 -9.31 7.73 -6.45
N GLU A 33 -8.34 6.97 -6.96
CA GLU A 33 -8.40 6.38 -8.29
C GLU A 33 -8.77 4.91 -8.22
N ARG A 34 -9.55 4.45 -9.21
CA ARG A 34 -9.84 3.02 -9.34
C ARG A 34 -8.82 2.38 -10.26
N VAL A 35 -8.06 1.46 -9.70
CA VAL A 35 -7.05 0.71 -10.45
C VAL A 35 -7.32 -0.79 -10.42
N THR A 36 -6.75 -1.51 -11.37
CA THR A 36 -6.70 -2.97 -11.37
C THR A 36 -5.27 -3.40 -11.15
N GLU A 37 -5.07 -4.18 -10.10
CA GLU A 37 -3.82 -4.82 -9.70
C GLU A 37 -4.05 -6.33 -9.51
N TYR A 38 -2.96 -7.07 -9.53
CA TYR A 38 -2.94 -8.52 -9.43
C TYR A 38 -2.07 -9.00 -8.25
N PRO A 39 -2.24 -10.26 -7.79
CA PRO A 39 -1.52 -10.79 -6.63
C PRO A 39 -0.01 -10.66 -6.74
N TYR A 40 0.67 -10.73 -5.61
CA TYR A 40 2.13 -10.86 -5.57
C TYR A 40 2.55 -12.17 -6.26
N PRO A 41 3.73 -12.25 -6.92
CA PRO A 41 4.12 -13.46 -7.65
C PRO A 41 4.01 -14.78 -6.85
N GLU A 42 4.31 -14.73 -5.55
CA GLU A 42 4.24 -15.89 -4.65
C GLU A 42 2.81 -16.36 -4.34
N GLU A 43 1.81 -15.49 -4.52
CA GLU A 43 0.38 -15.82 -4.33
C GLU A 43 -0.26 -16.42 -5.59
N LEU A 44 0.44 -16.36 -6.73
CA LEU A 44 -0.07 -16.91 -7.98
C LEU A 44 0.11 -18.43 -8.04
N PRO A 45 -0.79 -19.14 -8.76
CA PRO A 45 -0.61 -20.55 -9.03
C PRO A 45 0.73 -20.85 -9.71
N GLU A 46 1.41 -21.91 -9.26
CA GLU A 46 2.72 -22.35 -9.77
C GLU A 46 2.76 -22.51 -11.30
N GLN A 47 1.62 -22.83 -11.93
CA GLN A 47 1.53 -23.00 -13.38
C GLN A 47 1.75 -21.68 -14.15
N LEU A 48 1.65 -20.52 -13.49
CA LEU A 48 1.88 -19.21 -14.10
C LEU A 48 3.33 -18.75 -14.00
N HIS A 49 4.14 -19.32 -13.11
CA HIS A 49 5.51 -18.83 -12.84
C HIS A 49 6.38 -18.84 -14.10
N ALA A 50 6.41 -19.94 -14.85
CA ALA A 50 7.18 -20.02 -16.10
C ALA A 50 6.70 -19.02 -17.18
N ALA A 51 5.42 -18.67 -17.19
CA ALA A 51 4.88 -17.67 -18.11
C ALA A 51 5.27 -16.24 -17.69
N LEU A 52 5.35 -15.99 -16.39
CA LEU A 52 5.84 -14.72 -15.86
C LEU A 52 7.35 -14.54 -16.11
N ASP A 53 8.15 -15.59 -15.90
CA ASP A 53 9.58 -15.55 -16.21
C ASP A 53 9.81 -15.18 -17.69
N ALA A 54 9.06 -15.82 -18.60
CA ALA A 54 9.12 -15.51 -20.03
C ALA A 54 8.64 -14.08 -20.35
N TRP A 55 7.59 -13.61 -19.67
CA TRP A 55 7.10 -12.23 -19.81
C TRP A 55 8.16 -11.22 -19.37
N ASP A 56 8.80 -11.45 -18.23
CA ASP A 56 9.79 -10.57 -17.64
C ASP A 56 11.04 -10.49 -18.55
N GLU A 57 11.44 -11.61 -19.15
CA GLU A 57 12.51 -11.66 -20.16
C GLU A 57 12.14 -10.92 -21.46
N GLU A 58 10.89 -10.96 -21.89
CA GLU A 58 10.44 -10.36 -23.16
C GLU A 58 10.19 -8.84 -23.05
N THR A 59 9.61 -8.39 -21.94
CA THR A 59 8.97 -7.06 -21.87
C THR A 59 9.84 -5.96 -21.26
N ASP A 60 11.02 -6.29 -20.71
CA ASP A 60 11.89 -5.38 -19.93
C ASP A 60 11.12 -4.64 -18.81
N ARG A 61 9.95 -5.16 -18.43
CA ARG A 61 8.96 -4.57 -17.53
C ARG A 61 8.31 -5.69 -16.73
N PRO A 62 8.94 -6.10 -15.62
CA PRO A 62 8.51 -7.24 -14.83
C PRO A 62 7.03 -7.15 -14.44
N TYR A 63 6.35 -8.29 -14.42
CA TYR A 63 4.95 -8.40 -13.96
C TYR A 63 4.75 -7.74 -12.60
N GLN A 64 5.70 -7.93 -11.68
CA GLN A 64 5.66 -7.36 -10.34
C GLN A 64 5.58 -5.82 -10.37
N GLU A 65 6.28 -5.18 -11.30
CA GLU A 65 6.31 -3.72 -11.42
C GLU A 65 5.12 -3.17 -12.22
N LEU A 66 4.70 -3.89 -13.26
CA LEU A 66 3.73 -3.39 -14.24
C LEU A 66 2.28 -3.74 -13.92
N LEU A 67 2.03 -4.88 -13.27
CA LEU A 67 0.68 -5.45 -13.13
C LEU A 67 0.35 -5.83 -11.69
N SER A 68 1.34 -6.23 -10.90
CA SER A 68 1.14 -6.59 -9.50
C SER A 68 0.89 -5.35 -8.62
N ILE A 69 0.84 -5.57 -7.31
CA ILE A 69 0.54 -4.65 -6.21
C ILE A 69 0.80 -3.17 -6.56
N ALA A 70 -0.27 -2.38 -6.68
CA ALA A 70 -0.14 -0.95 -6.80
C ALA A 70 0.54 -0.38 -5.52
N PRO A 71 1.52 0.52 -5.67
CA PRO A 71 2.09 1.26 -4.56
C PRO A 71 1.05 2.19 -3.93
N GLY A 72 1.37 2.73 -2.76
CA GLY A 72 0.58 3.81 -2.17
C GLY A 72 -0.53 3.39 -1.23
N CYS A 73 -1.22 4.41 -0.74
CA CYS A 73 -2.37 4.24 0.14
C CYS A 73 -3.57 3.74 -0.68
N LYS A 74 -4.13 2.59 -0.30
CA LYS A 74 -5.23 1.97 -1.04
C LYS A 74 -6.21 1.24 -0.13
N ILE A 75 -7.42 1.03 -0.65
CA ILE A 75 -8.48 0.26 0.00
C ILE A 75 -8.67 -1.04 -0.78
N GLY A 76 -8.59 -2.17 -0.09
CA GLY A 76 -8.65 -3.50 -0.70
C GLY A 76 -7.41 -3.83 -1.51
N GLY A 77 -7.59 -4.75 -2.48
CA GLY A 77 -6.54 -5.17 -3.39
C GLY A 77 -5.75 -6.36 -2.86
N TRP A 78 -4.44 -6.32 -3.07
CA TRP A 78 -3.47 -7.37 -2.75
C TRP A 78 -2.31 -6.83 -1.91
N GLU A 79 -1.62 -7.72 -1.20
CA GLU A 79 -0.45 -7.40 -0.39
C GLU A 79 0.87 -7.73 -1.11
N SER A 80 1.93 -6.98 -0.80
CA SER A 80 3.29 -7.30 -1.23
C SER A 80 4.02 -8.15 -0.18
N TRP A 81 4.88 -9.06 -0.61
CA TRP A 81 5.73 -9.85 0.29
C TRP A 81 7.21 -9.61 0.01
N HIS A 82 7.56 -8.36 -0.29
CA HIS A 82 8.91 -7.97 -0.72
C HIS A 82 9.92 -7.76 0.43
N LEU A 83 9.45 -7.51 1.66
CA LEU A 83 10.34 -7.38 2.83
C LEU A 83 10.41 -8.64 3.69
N THR A 84 9.36 -9.45 3.68
CA THR A 84 9.26 -10.68 4.45
C THR A 84 8.77 -11.81 3.56
N ASP A 85 9.22 -13.03 3.81
CA ASP A 85 8.59 -14.21 3.22
C ASP A 85 7.07 -14.18 3.46
N MET A 86 6.29 -14.65 2.49
CA MET A 86 4.84 -14.74 2.64
C MET A 86 4.46 -15.63 3.84
N TYR A 87 3.52 -15.15 4.67
CA TYR A 87 3.00 -15.91 5.81
C TYR A 87 1.48 -15.74 5.97
N PRO A 88 0.78 -16.75 6.49
CA PRO A 88 -0.67 -16.70 6.62
C PRO A 88 -1.09 -15.72 7.71
N LEU A 89 -2.19 -15.02 7.46
CA LEU A 89 -2.84 -14.08 8.36
C LEU A 89 -4.28 -14.55 8.65
N PRO A 90 -4.48 -15.70 9.33
CA PRO A 90 -5.83 -16.17 9.61
C PRO A 90 -6.50 -15.31 10.68
N CYS A 91 -7.82 -15.22 10.60
CA CYS A 91 -8.64 -14.66 11.68
C CYS A 91 -8.41 -15.43 12.97
N THR A 92 -8.14 -14.71 14.08
CA THR A 92 -7.88 -15.33 15.39
C THR A 92 -9.11 -15.95 16.03
N VAL A 93 -10.32 -15.64 15.54
CA VAL A 93 -11.60 -16.14 16.07
C VAL A 93 -12.07 -17.37 15.30
N CYS A 94 -12.15 -17.31 13.97
CA CYS A 94 -12.74 -18.37 13.15
C CYS A 94 -11.76 -19.09 12.22
N GLY A 95 -10.49 -18.67 12.16
CA GLY A 95 -9.44 -19.30 11.35
C GLY A 95 -9.53 -19.05 9.85
N THR A 96 -10.54 -18.31 9.36
CA THR A 96 -10.65 -17.92 7.95
C THR A 96 -9.54 -16.93 7.59
N GLU A 97 -8.92 -17.09 6.42
CA GLU A 97 -7.91 -16.14 5.93
C GLU A 97 -8.50 -14.74 5.85
N THR A 98 -7.76 -13.75 6.35
CA THR A 98 -8.22 -12.35 6.29
C THR A 98 -7.93 -11.73 4.94
N GLU A 99 -8.72 -10.72 4.57
CA GLU A 99 -8.56 -9.99 3.31
C GLU A 99 -8.06 -8.56 3.60
N PRO A 100 -7.18 -8.00 2.76
CA PRO A 100 -6.68 -6.64 2.95
C PRO A 100 -7.83 -5.64 2.85
N LEU A 101 -7.91 -4.72 3.82
CA LEU A 101 -8.88 -3.64 3.85
C LEU A 101 -8.24 -2.31 3.48
N LEU A 102 -7.13 -1.98 4.14
CA LEU A 102 -6.50 -0.66 4.04
C LEU A 102 -4.99 -0.85 4.07
N LYS A 103 -4.33 -0.36 3.03
CA LYS A 103 -2.88 -0.19 2.99
C LYS A 103 -2.56 1.30 3.13
N LEU A 104 -1.59 1.59 3.98
CA LEU A 104 -0.99 2.88 4.20
C LEU A 104 0.47 2.78 3.79
N ASP A 105 0.95 3.72 2.99
CA ASP A 105 2.30 3.67 2.42
C ASP A 105 3.03 4.99 2.68
N SER A 106 4.36 4.93 2.72
CA SER A 106 5.20 6.11 2.83
C SER A 106 5.27 6.87 1.49
N SER A 107 5.04 6.19 0.37
CA SER A 107 5.03 6.77 -0.98
C SER A 107 3.82 6.28 -1.77
N GLU A 108 3.09 7.18 -2.41
CA GLU A 108 1.89 6.89 -3.21
C GLU A 108 2.23 6.19 -4.52
N TRP A 109 3.37 6.50 -5.14
CA TRP A 109 3.75 5.88 -6.42
C TRP A 109 5.26 5.95 -6.74
N GLY A 110 5.66 5.21 -7.78
CA GLY A 110 7.02 5.09 -8.29
C GLY A 110 7.75 3.81 -7.83
N GLY A 111 9.08 3.77 -7.97
CA GLY A 111 9.91 2.65 -7.50
C GLY A 111 9.99 1.49 -8.49
N GLY A 112 10.29 1.76 -9.76
CA GLY A 112 10.44 0.76 -10.84
C GLY A 112 9.14 0.52 -11.61
N SER A 113 8.00 0.83 -11.01
CA SER A 113 6.68 0.64 -11.60
C SER A 113 6.24 1.74 -12.57
N GLU A 114 7.12 2.66 -12.94
CA GLU A 114 6.78 3.83 -13.73
C GLU A 114 6.60 3.51 -15.22
N PRO A 115 5.61 4.09 -15.93
CA PRO A 115 4.65 5.09 -15.47
C PRO A 115 3.32 4.51 -14.98
N ARG A 116 3.20 3.19 -14.80
CA ARG A 116 1.90 2.49 -14.67
C ARG A 116 1.00 3.02 -13.56
N TRP A 117 1.58 3.26 -12.38
CA TRP A 117 0.85 3.66 -11.17
C TRP A 117 0.93 5.14 -10.89
N ARG A 118 1.41 5.92 -11.86
CA ARG A 118 1.38 7.37 -11.75
C ARG A 118 -0.08 7.84 -11.80
N PRO A 119 -0.53 8.63 -10.80
CA PRO A 119 -1.90 9.16 -10.81
C PRO A 119 -2.13 10.06 -12.03
N LEU A 120 -3.36 10.06 -12.53
CA LEU A 120 -3.74 10.64 -13.81
C LEU A 120 -3.55 12.15 -13.83
N GLU A 121 -3.84 12.82 -12.72
CA GLU A 121 -3.68 14.26 -12.55
C GLU A 121 -2.21 14.67 -12.74
N GLU A 122 -1.27 13.83 -12.34
CA GLU A 122 0.16 14.13 -12.40
C GLU A 122 0.76 13.88 -13.77
N HIS A 123 0.10 13.23 -14.74
CA HIS A 123 0.70 12.85 -16.05
C HIS A 123 1.33 14.01 -16.83
N HIS A 124 0.90 15.24 -16.57
CA HIS A 124 1.43 16.45 -17.18
C HIS A 124 2.84 16.83 -16.70
N LEU A 125 3.32 16.32 -15.56
CA LEU A 125 4.65 16.64 -15.05
C LEU A 125 5.71 15.82 -15.79
N ALA A 126 6.87 16.43 -16.06
CA ALA A 126 7.98 15.68 -16.65
C ALA A 126 8.64 14.79 -15.58
N TRP A 127 9.00 13.57 -15.97
CA TRP A 127 9.68 12.62 -15.09
C TRP A 127 11.02 13.16 -14.59
N GLY A 128 11.35 12.88 -13.32
CA GLY A 128 12.61 13.30 -12.69
C GLY A 128 12.72 14.80 -12.40
N THR A 129 11.62 15.55 -12.55
CA THR A 129 11.56 16.94 -12.09
C THR A 129 11.26 17.01 -10.59
N PRO A 130 11.77 18.02 -9.86
CA PRO A 130 11.44 18.21 -8.45
C PRO A 130 9.93 18.24 -8.20
N GLU A 131 9.16 18.88 -9.09
CA GLU A 131 7.71 18.95 -9.00
C GLU A 131 7.06 17.57 -9.10
N CYS A 132 7.58 16.70 -9.96
CA CYS A 132 7.12 15.32 -10.07
C CYS A 132 7.47 14.51 -8.81
N GLU A 133 8.67 14.68 -8.27
CA GLU A 133 9.12 13.98 -7.06
C GLU A 133 8.29 14.34 -5.83
N GLU A 134 7.93 15.62 -5.67
CA GLU A 134 7.10 16.10 -4.56
C GLU A 134 5.69 15.47 -4.52
N THR A 135 5.18 14.98 -5.66
CA THR A 135 3.86 14.34 -5.75
C THR A 135 3.84 12.88 -5.32
N ARG A 136 5.00 12.28 -5.03
CA ARG A 136 5.09 10.88 -4.57
C ARG A 136 4.72 10.71 -3.11
N GLU A 137 4.92 11.73 -2.28
CA GLU A 137 4.70 11.65 -0.83
C GLU A 137 3.70 12.71 -0.32
N PRO A 138 2.51 12.86 -0.95
CA PRO A 138 1.57 13.90 -0.57
C PRO A 138 1.02 13.71 0.83
N THR A 139 1.08 12.52 1.44
CA THR A 139 0.63 12.29 2.82
C THR A 139 1.68 12.68 3.85
N THR A 140 2.96 12.81 3.46
CA THR A 140 4.12 13.00 4.33
C THR A 140 4.27 11.96 5.44
N MET A 141 3.59 10.82 5.29
CA MET A 141 3.66 9.71 6.24
C MET A 141 4.94 8.93 6.01
N THR A 142 5.54 8.44 7.09
CA THR A 142 6.75 7.61 7.05
C THR A 142 6.55 6.44 8.01
N LEU A 143 6.26 5.28 7.45
CA LEU A 143 6.05 4.05 8.20
C LEU A 143 7.35 3.27 8.29
N GLY A 144 7.79 2.96 9.52
CA GLY A 144 9.04 2.21 9.74
C GLY A 144 10.26 2.83 9.04
N ARG A 145 10.92 2.04 8.19
CA ARG A 145 12.05 2.48 7.35
C ARG A 145 11.57 2.75 5.91
N TYR A 146 10.52 3.55 5.79
CA TYR A 146 9.90 3.91 4.51
C TYR A 146 9.19 2.70 3.85
N GLY A 147 8.38 2.01 4.65
CA GLY A 147 7.59 0.85 4.23
C GLY A 147 6.09 1.16 4.13
N ALA A 148 5.31 0.09 4.12
CA ALA A 148 3.86 0.12 4.09
C ALA A 148 3.26 -0.73 5.23
N LEU A 149 2.13 -0.27 5.77
CA LEU A 149 1.34 -1.02 6.74
C LEU A 149 0.01 -1.39 6.10
N THR A 150 -0.38 -2.65 6.22
CA THR A 150 -1.70 -3.11 5.75
C THR A 150 -2.49 -3.71 6.88
N VAL A 151 -3.75 -3.31 6.96
CA VAL A 151 -4.77 -3.82 7.88
C VAL A 151 -5.66 -4.80 7.12
N PHE A 152 -5.84 -5.98 7.69
CA PHE A 152 -6.67 -7.05 7.15
C PHE A 152 -7.86 -7.32 8.05
N LEU A 153 -9.00 -7.67 7.47
CA LEU A 153 -10.22 -8.02 8.19
C LEU A 153 -10.68 -9.43 7.89
N CYS A 154 -11.40 -10.02 8.85
CA CYS A 154 -12.07 -11.28 8.62
C CYS A 154 -13.28 -11.07 7.68
N PRO A 155 -13.35 -11.78 6.53
CA PRO A 155 -14.47 -11.65 5.61
C PRO A 155 -15.78 -12.22 6.19
N ARG A 156 -15.72 -12.99 7.28
CA ARG A 156 -16.89 -13.57 7.95
C ARG A 156 -17.57 -12.61 8.92
N SER A 157 -16.82 -11.69 9.55
CA SER A 157 -17.33 -10.73 10.52
C SER A 157 -16.27 -9.68 10.88
N VAL A 158 -16.65 -8.41 10.82
CA VAL A 158 -15.79 -7.30 11.27
C VAL A 158 -15.57 -7.30 12.79
N GLU A 159 -16.46 -7.94 13.55
CA GLU A 159 -16.36 -8.07 15.01
C GLU A 159 -15.23 -9.01 15.45
N HIS A 160 -14.67 -9.81 14.53
CA HIS A 160 -13.54 -10.69 14.83
C HIS A 160 -12.20 -9.94 14.94
N GLY A 161 -12.20 -8.62 14.73
CA GLY A 161 -11.02 -7.77 14.79
C GLY A 161 -10.19 -7.80 13.50
N TYR A 162 -8.98 -7.26 13.60
CA TYR A 162 -8.07 -7.08 12.47
C TYR A 162 -6.76 -7.84 12.66
N ARG A 163 -6.08 -8.10 11.55
CA ARG A 163 -4.66 -8.46 11.49
C ARG A 163 -3.90 -7.32 10.79
N LEU A 164 -2.58 -7.28 10.97
CA LEU A 164 -1.75 -6.33 10.25
C LEU A 164 -0.42 -6.96 9.83
N THR A 165 0.18 -6.38 8.78
CA THR A 165 1.55 -6.64 8.32
C THR A 165 2.24 -5.31 8.06
N VAL A 166 3.57 -5.33 8.11
CA VAL A 166 4.42 -4.22 7.67
C VAL A 166 5.37 -4.77 6.63
N GLN A 167 5.35 -4.13 5.46
CA GLN A 167 6.19 -4.39 4.30
C GLN A 167 6.92 -3.11 3.93
#